data_AF-A0A7Y0PSE5-F1
#
_entry.id   AF-A0A7Y0PSE5-F1
#
_cell.length_a   1.000
_cell.length_b   1.000
_cell.length_c   1.000
_cell.angle_alpha   90.00
_cell.angle_beta   90.00
_cell.angle_gamma   90.00
#
_symmetry.space_group_name_H-M   'P 1'
#
loop_
_entity.id
_entity.type
_entity.pdbx_description
1 polymer ?
#
loop_
_entity_poly.entity_id
_entity_poly.type
_entity_poly.pdbx_seq_one_letter_code
_entity_poly.pdbx_strand_id
1 'polypeptide(L)'
;MTDQTSVVGGRAAVRRAAARATRRTRYLVAAGMAVAVTLGTVLVGNAVSSAATAPTAPTYAQICDQFGSAPVAAGKYLVQNDRWGATTTQCITPFDTGFNVDTALHTNNTGPAGYPSILRGCNYGYCTAASPFPAQVSSLGTVRSSWSTKGPTAGGTQQYNTAYDIWFDPTKTNTGRNTGAEMMIWLNRTSWVQPIGKPYYDVSIGGTTWTVWYGKTDLPVISYVRKTATTSVTNLPIEAFTRDAMLRGVVKSSWYLTSVQAGFEPWTGGTGLRTNSFSVTRNGA
;
A
#
# COMPACT_ATOMS: atom_id res chain seq x y z
N MET A 1 -30.60 -66.77 -9.72
CA MET A 1 -29.36 -67.23 -10.38
C MET A 1 -28.53 -65.98 -10.62
N THR A 2 -27.47 -65.68 -9.85
CA THR A 2 -26.14 -66.34 -9.77
C THR A 2 -25.29 -66.06 -11.03
N ASP A 3 -24.06 -65.51 -10.95
CA ASP A 3 -23.32 -65.09 -9.74
C ASP A 3 -22.18 -64.05 -9.99
N GLN A 4 -21.46 -63.73 -8.90
CA GLN A 4 -20.15 -63.05 -8.66
C GLN A 4 -19.04 -63.22 -9.74
N THR A 5 -17.91 -62.49 -9.72
CA THR A 5 -17.21 -61.61 -8.73
C THR A 5 -16.62 -60.35 -9.46
N SER A 6 -15.71 -59.45 -9.04
CA SER A 6 -14.84 -59.12 -7.87
C SER A 6 -14.47 -57.60 -7.96
N VAL A 7 -14.27 -56.78 -6.93
CA VAL A 7 -13.21 -56.72 -5.86
C VAL A 7 -11.80 -56.52 -6.46
N VAL A 8 -10.97 -55.52 -6.12
CA VAL A 8 -10.88 -54.47 -5.04
C VAL A 8 -11.22 -53.07 -5.66
N GLY A 9 -11.43 -51.89 -5.02
CA GLY A 9 -11.29 -51.32 -3.65
C GLY A 9 -10.18 -50.23 -3.60
N GLY A 10 -10.20 -49.17 -2.76
CA GLY A 10 -11.20 -48.73 -1.77
C GLY A 10 -11.04 -47.24 -1.37
N ARG A 11 -12.01 -46.70 -0.62
CA ARG A 11 -12.07 -45.29 -0.13
C ARG A 11 -11.79 -45.20 1.37
N ALA A 12 -11.24 -44.09 1.86
CA ALA A 12 -11.44 -43.65 3.25
C ALA A 12 -11.28 -42.13 3.43
N ALA A 13 -12.23 -41.50 4.13
CA ALA A 13 -12.10 -40.18 4.71
C ALA A 13 -12.56 -40.25 6.19
N VAL A 14 -11.80 -39.63 7.10
CA VAL A 14 -12.00 -39.75 8.55
C VAL A 14 -11.95 -38.36 9.17
N ARG A 15 -13.12 -37.70 9.30
CA ARG A 15 -13.99 -37.57 10.50
C ARG A 15 -13.69 -36.31 11.33
N ARG A 16 -14.76 -35.69 11.83
CA ARG A 16 -14.73 -34.57 12.80
C ARG A 16 -14.80 -35.11 14.24
N ALA A 17 -14.26 -34.34 15.17
CA ALA A 17 -14.70 -34.34 16.58
C ALA A 17 -14.54 -32.90 17.13
N ALA A 18 -15.34 -32.53 18.13
CA ALA A 18 -15.29 -31.22 18.77
C ALA A 18 -15.73 -31.30 20.23
N ALA A 19 -15.09 -30.52 21.11
CA ALA A 19 -15.54 -30.28 22.47
C ALA A 19 -15.06 -28.91 22.97
N ARG A 20 -15.92 -28.16 23.66
CA ARG A 20 -15.52 -27.07 24.56
C ARG A 20 -15.37 -27.63 25.96
N ALA A 21 -14.37 -27.16 26.71
CA ALA A 21 -14.35 -27.28 28.16
C ALA A 21 -13.85 -25.97 28.78
N THR A 22 -14.65 -25.38 29.68
CA THR A 22 -14.29 -24.19 30.47
C THR A 22 -14.46 -24.50 31.94
N ARG A 23 -13.44 -24.26 32.76
CA ARG A 23 -13.63 -23.88 34.17
C ARG A 23 -12.41 -23.13 34.72
N ARG A 24 -12.67 -22.34 35.76
CA ARG A 24 -11.68 -21.55 36.50
C ARG A 24 -11.19 -22.37 37.69
N THR A 25 -9.94 -22.15 38.10
CA THR A 25 -9.53 -22.27 39.51
C THR A 25 -8.67 -21.06 39.88
N ARG A 26 -8.85 -20.51 41.07
CA ARG A 26 -7.97 -19.50 41.69
C ARG A 26 -7.25 -20.17 42.85
N TYR A 27 -5.99 -19.86 43.07
CA TYR A 27 -5.34 -20.06 44.36
C TYR A 27 -4.59 -18.80 44.78
N LEU A 28 -4.76 -18.41 46.05
CA LEU A 28 -4.08 -17.32 46.73
C LEU A 28 -3.73 -17.79 48.15
N VAL A 29 -2.46 -18.11 48.36
CA VAL A 29 -1.79 -18.23 49.68
C VAL A 29 -0.35 -17.78 49.40
N ALA A 30 0.02 -16.53 49.68
CA ALA A 30 0.38 -15.97 51.00
C ALA A 30 1.80 -16.36 51.44
N ALA A 31 2.49 -15.43 52.12
CA ALA A 31 3.93 -15.45 52.30
C ALA A 31 4.40 -16.25 53.54
N GLY A 32 5.64 -16.71 53.50
CA GLY A 32 6.38 -17.19 54.66
C GLY A 32 7.87 -16.84 54.54
N MET A 33 8.36 -15.99 55.44
CA MET A 33 9.80 -15.80 55.62
C MET A 33 10.33 -16.83 56.64
N ALA A 34 11.41 -17.52 56.29
CA ALA A 34 12.25 -18.23 57.24
C ALA A 34 13.71 -18.04 56.82
N VAL A 35 14.53 -17.51 57.72
CA VAL A 35 15.97 -17.33 57.51
C VAL A 35 16.71 -18.47 58.19
N ALA A 36 17.50 -19.21 57.43
CA ALA A 36 18.47 -20.16 57.96
C ALA A 36 19.74 -20.10 57.10
N VAL A 37 20.88 -19.78 57.71
CA VAL A 37 22.19 -19.67 57.06
C VAL A 37 22.97 -20.96 57.27
N THR A 38 23.54 -21.55 56.21
CA THR A 38 24.83 -22.27 56.31
C THR A 38 25.44 -22.58 54.94
N LEU A 39 26.78 -22.69 54.93
CA LEU A 39 27.61 -23.42 53.95
C LEU A 39 27.40 -23.09 52.46
N GLY A 40 28.09 -22.05 51.99
CA GLY A 40 28.20 -21.76 50.56
C GLY A 40 29.12 -22.75 49.83
N THR A 41 28.55 -23.52 48.90
CA THR A 41 29.30 -24.21 47.84
C THR A 41 29.20 -23.39 46.55
N VAL A 42 30.34 -23.00 45.98
CA VAL A 42 30.38 -22.24 44.72
C VAL A 42 30.17 -23.19 43.55
N LEU A 43 28.91 -23.55 43.29
CA LEU A 43 28.52 -24.07 41.99
C LEU A 43 28.59 -22.92 40.98
N VAL A 44 29.62 -22.95 40.12
CA VAL A 44 29.66 -22.15 38.90
C VAL A 44 28.60 -22.70 37.94
N GLY A 45 27.36 -22.30 38.17
CA GLY A 45 26.25 -22.57 37.28
C GLY A 45 26.50 -21.86 35.97
N ASN A 46 26.93 -22.61 34.94
CA ASN A 46 26.97 -22.12 33.56
C ASN A 46 25.55 -21.77 33.13
N ALA A 47 25.15 -20.51 33.37
CA ALA A 47 23.93 -19.95 32.83
C ALA A 47 24.07 -19.95 31.31
N VAL A 48 23.50 -20.98 30.67
CA VAL A 48 23.40 -21.07 29.22
C VAL A 48 22.40 -20.00 28.79
N SER A 49 22.91 -18.79 28.61
CA SER A 49 22.18 -17.64 28.11
C SER A 49 21.71 -17.93 26.71
N SER A 50 20.53 -18.53 26.60
CA SER A 50 19.77 -18.70 25.36
C SER A 50 19.47 -17.31 24.78
N ALA A 51 20.44 -16.78 24.06
CA ALA A 51 20.35 -15.48 23.41
C ALA A 51 19.21 -15.54 22.40
N ALA A 52 18.06 -15.02 22.80
CA ALA A 52 16.89 -14.92 21.95
C ALA A 52 17.26 -14.03 20.76
N THR A 53 17.51 -14.65 19.61
CA THR A 53 17.79 -13.96 18.36
C THR A 53 16.61 -13.06 18.05
N ALA A 54 16.79 -11.76 18.24
CA ALA A 54 15.77 -10.77 17.90
C ALA A 54 15.39 -10.98 16.42
N PRO A 55 14.10 -11.02 16.07
CA PRO A 55 13.68 -11.33 14.72
C PRO A 55 14.25 -10.28 13.76
N THR A 56 15.14 -10.71 12.86
CA THR A 56 15.72 -9.85 11.83
C THR A 56 14.60 -9.24 11.01
N ALA A 57 14.57 -7.91 10.92
CA ALA A 57 13.59 -7.21 10.08
C ALA A 57 13.72 -7.69 8.62
N PRO A 58 12.61 -7.81 7.87
CA PRO A 58 12.65 -8.31 6.50
C PRO A 58 13.52 -7.43 5.61
N THR A 59 14.60 -8.01 5.08
CA THR A 59 15.50 -7.36 4.13
C THR A 59 14.94 -7.50 2.72
N TYR A 60 14.48 -6.39 2.14
CA TYR A 60 13.98 -6.36 0.77
C TYR A 60 15.12 -6.16 -0.23
N ALA A 61 15.06 -6.86 -1.36
CA ALA A 61 15.97 -6.65 -2.48
C ALA A 61 15.65 -5.32 -3.20
N GLN A 62 16.67 -4.71 -3.78
CA GLN A 62 16.49 -3.59 -4.71
C GLN A 62 15.83 -4.09 -6.00
N ILE A 63 14.93 -3.28 -6.54
CA ILE A 63 14.15 -3.54 -7.74
C ILE A 63 14.57 -2.53 -8.82
N CYS A 64 15.30 -2.97 -9.84
CA CYS A 64 15.66 -2.17 -11.01
C CYS A 64 14.86 -2.54 -12.28
N ASP A 65 14.15 -3.68 -12.28
CA ASP A 65 13.32 -4.10 -13.41
C ASP A 65 12.19 -3.11 -13.65
N GLN A 66 11.90 -2.81 -14.92
CA GLN A 66 10.99 -1.74 -15.32
C GLN A 66 9.59 -1.83 -14.67
N PHE A 67 9.06 -3.04 -14.58
CA PHE A 67 7.77 -3.36 -13.95
C PHE A 67 7.93 -4.28 -12.73
N GLY A 68 9.13 -4.33 -12.15
CA GLY A 68 9.39 -5.11 -10.95
C GLY A 68 8.59 -4.60 -9.76
N SER A 69 8.14 -5.51 -8.89
CA SER A 69 7.39 -5.19 -7.68
C SER A 69 7.65 -6.22 -6.57
N ALA A 70 7.39 -5.83 -5.31
CA ALA A 70 7.52 -6.69 -4.15
C ALA A 70 6.40 -6.46 -3.12
N PRO A 71 5.84 -7.52 -2.51
CA PRO A 71 4.91 -7.40 -1.39
C PRO A 71 5.63 -7.00 -0.10
N VAL A 72 5.11 -6.01 0.63
CA VAL A 72 5.65 -5.54 1.92
C VAL A 72 4.58 -5.61 3.02
N ALA A 73 4.97 -5.54 4.31
CA ALA A 73 4.07 -5.67 5.46
C ALA A 73 3.22 -6.95 5.40
N ALA A 74 3.89 -8.10 5.25
CA ALA A 74 3.27 -9.42 5.02
C ALA A 74 2.27 -9.45 3.84
N GLY A 75 2.52 -8.64 2.81
CA GLY A 75 1.68 -8.52 1.61
C GLY A 75 0.49 -7.59 1.75
N LYS A 76 0.34 -6.86 2.87
CA LYS A 76 -0.69 -5.82 3.05
C LYS A 76 -0.56 -4.69 2.01
N TYR A 77 0.66 -4.42 1.55
CA TYR A 77 0.94 -3.47 0.47
C TYR A 77 1.81 -4.11 -0.61
N LEU A 78 1.76 -3.55 -1.81
CA LEU A 78 2.69 -3.84 -2.91
C LEU A 78 3.50 -2.57 -3.19
N VAL A 79 4.82 -2.72 -3.37
CA VAL A 79 5.72 -1.66 -3.84
C VAL A 79 6.13 -1.99 -5.28
N GLN A 80 6.03 -1.03 -6.20
CA GLN A 80 6.29 -1.22 -7.63
C GLN A 80 7.25 -0.15 -8.18
N ASN A 81 8.19 -0.55 -9.03
CA ASN A 81 9.14 0.37 -9.70
C ASN A 81 8.41 1.17 -10.80
N ASP A 82 7.55 0.49 -11.56
CA ASP A 82 6.61 1.05 -12.55
C ASP A 82 7.17 2.18 -13.42
N ARG A 83 8.32 1.93 -14.03
CA ARG A 83 8.99 2.86 -14.95
C ARG A 83 8.38 2.77 -16.36
N TRP A 84 7.08 3.04 -16.46
CA TRP A 84 6.31 2.89 -17.70
C TRP A 84 6.69 3.89 -18.80
N GLY A 85 7.17 5.08 -18.44
CA GLY A 85 7.38 6.22 -19.36
C GLY A 85 8.83 6.46 -19.80
N ALA A 86 9.78 5.60 -19.46
CA ALA A 86 11.19 5.75 -19.86
C ALA A 86 11.97 4.43 -19.94
N THR A 87 13.08 4.48 -20.66
CA THR A 87 14.11 3.42 -20.70
C THR A 87 15.30 3.70 -19.78
N THR A 88 15.49 4.95 -19.32
CA THR A 88 16.58 5.37 -18.43
C THR A 88 16.50 4.70 -17.05
N THR A 89 17.64 4.44 -16.40
CA THR A 89 17.69 3.62 -15.17
C THR A 89 16.82 4.20 -14.05
N GLN A 90 15.96 3.35 -13.47
CA GLN A 90 15.27 3.61 -12.20
C GLN A 90 15.37 2.37 -11.31
N CYS A 91 15.78 2.54 -10.06
CA CYS A 91 15.86 1.48 -9.06
C CYS A 91 15.23 1.95 -7.74
N ILE A 92 14.47 1.06 -7.08
CA ILE A 92 13.84 1.30 -5.78
C ILE A 92 14.16 0.21 -4.77
N THR A 93 14.20 0.55 -3.47
CA THR A 93 14.30 -0.42 -2.37
C THR A 93 13.07 -0.34 -1.47
N PRO A 94 12.25 -1.40 -1.37
CA PRO A 94 11.08 -1.47 -0.49
C PRO A 94 11.41 -1.58 1.00
N PHE A 95 10.44 -1.30 1.85
CA PHE A 95 10.37 -1.71 3.26
C PHE A 95 8.91 -1.69 3.74
N ASP A 96 8.62 -2.27 4.92
CA ASP A 96 7.23 -2.50 5.41
C ASP A 96 6.31 -1.27 5.37
N THR A 97 6.86 -0.06 5.50
CA THR A 97 6.08 1.20 5.51
C THR A 97 6.20 2.02 4.22
N GLY A 98 7.02 1.63 3.25
CA GLY A 98 7.34 2.50 2.11
C GLY A 98 8.46 2.01 1.19
N PHE A 99 9.16 2.95 0.56
CA PHE A 99 10.25 2.67 -0.37
C PHE A 99 11.17 3.89 -0.56
N ASN A 100 12.41 3.64 -0.99
CA ASN A 100 13.32 4.63 -1.56
C ASN A 100 13.29 4.57 -3.09
N VAL A 101 13.54 5.69 -3.76
CA VAL A 101 14.07 5.75 -5.12
C VAL A 101 15.59 5.91 -5.01
N ASP A 102 16.32 4.79 -5.09
CA ASP A 102 17.77 4.77 -4.89
C ASP A 102 18.53 5.33 -6.10
N THR A 103 17.93 5.28 -7.29
CA THR A 103 18.45 5.84 -8.54
C THR A 103 17.30 6.15 -9.48
N ALA A 104 17.32 7.32 -10.11
CA ALA A 104 16.43 7.72 -11.19
C ALA A 104 17.19 8.67 -12.14
N LEU A 105 17.50 8.21 -13.35
CA LEU A 105 18.33 8.92 -14.33
C LEU A 105 17.50 9.58 -15.44
N HIS A 106 16.35 10.15 -15.06
CA HIS A 106 15.35 10.65 -16.01
C HIS A 106 15.65 12.07 -16.48
N THR A 107 15.29 12.34 -17.74
CA THR A 107 15.48 13.63 -18.43
C THR A 107 14.28 13.96 -19.33
N ASN A 108 13.10 13.41 -19.03
CA ASN A 108 11.89 13.61 -19.81
C ASN A 108 11.36 15.05 -19.62
N ASN A 109 10.75 15.60 -20.67
CA ASN A 109 10.12 16.93 -20.67
C ASN A 109 8.66 16.92 -21.15
N THR A 110 8.17 15.83 -21.74
CA THR A 110 6.79 15.69 -22.28
C THR A 110 5.83 14.96 -21.35
N GLY A 111 6.33 13.99 -20.58
CA GLY A 111 5.58 13.14 -19.67
C GLY A 111 6.53 12.47 -18.67
N PRO A 112 6.04 11.93 -17.54
CA PRO A 112 6.90 11.36 -16.53
C PRO A 112 7.53 10.05 -17.00
N ALA A 113 8.60 9.64 -16.34
CA ALA A 113 9.34 8.43 -16.65
C ALA A 113 8.71 7.15 -16.06
N GLY A 114 7.76 7.31 -15.12
CA GLY A 114 7.13 6.23 -14.39
C GLY A 114 6.39 6.72 -13.17
N TYR A 115 5.90 5.78 -12.36
CA TYR A 115 5.24 6.04 -11.08
C TYR A 115 5.71 5.06 -9.98
N PRO A 116 7.00 5.13 -9.55
CA PRO A 116 7.47 4.37 -8.39
C PRO A 116 6.60 4.68 -7.16
N SER A 117 5.96 3.64 -6.62
CA SER A 117 4.81 3.80 -5.72
C SER A 117 4.59 2.60 -4.78
N ILE A 118 3.82 2.83 -3.72
CA ILE A 118 3.28 1.82 -2.81
C ILE A 118 1.75 1.85 -2.86
N LEU A 119 1.09 0.68 -2.86
CA LEU A 119 -0.37 0.59 -3.02
C LEU A 119 -1.04 -0.44 -2.10
N ARG A 120 -2.35 -0.26 -1.93
CA ARG A 120 -3.29 -1.29 -1.44
C ARG A 120 -4.45 -1.43 -2.41
N GLY A 121 -4.80 -2.65 -2.78
CA GLY A 121 -5.81 -2.95 -3.80
C GLY A 121 -5.29 -3.93 -4.85
N CYS A 122 -5.80 -3.79 -6.08
CA CYS A 122 -5.33 -4.50 -7.27
C CYS A 122 -4.85 -3.50 -8.33
N ASN A 123 -3.71 -3.79 -8.96
CA ASN A 123 -3.15 -3.06 -10.09
C ASN A 123 -2.68 -4.07 -11.15
N TYR A 124 -3.16 -3.99 -12.39
CA TYR A 124 -2.86 -4.95 -13.46
C TYR A 124 -3.01 -6.44 -13.05
N GLY A 125 -4.00 -6.77 -12.21
CA GLY A 125 -4.19 -8.13 -11.67
C GLY A 125 -3.32 -8.50 -10.46
N TYR A 126 -2.30 -7.71 -10.12
CA TYR A 126 -1.50 -7.89 -8.91
C TYR A 126 -2.26 -7.29 -7.71
N CYS A 127 -2.76 -8.16 -6.82
CA CYS A 127 -3.58 -7.77 -5.68
C CYS A 127 -2.85 -7.96 -4.33
N THR A 128 -2.98 -6.98 -3.43
CA THR A 128 -2.46 -7.06 -2.05
C THR A 128 -3.29 -8.01 -1.17
N ALA A 129 -2.63 -8.69 -0.24
CA ALA A 129 -3.27 -9.63 0.69
C ALA A 129 -4.28 -8.92 1.61
N ALA A 130 -5.42 -9.58 1.87
CA ALA A 130 -6.51 -9.05 2.69
C ALA A 130 -6.91 -7.59 2.33
N SER A 131 -6.93 -7.30 1.02
CA SER A 131 -7.35 -6.00 0.50
C SER A 131 -8.85 -5.74 0.75
N PRO A 132 -9.23 -4.52 1.19
CA PRO A 132 -10.63 -4.10 1.26
C PRO A 132 -11.17 -3.61 -0.10
N PHE A 133 -10.33 -3.63 -1.15
CA PHE A 133 -10.61 -3.27 -2.54
C PHE A 133 -10.37 -4.48 -3.48
N PRO A 134 -11.08 -4.62 -4.62
CA PRO A 134 -12.01 -3.66 -5.20
C PRO A 134 -13.33 -3.48 -4.43
N ALA A 135 -13.70 -2.23 -4.15
CA ALA A 135 -14.90 -1.85 -3.41
C ALA A 135 -15.83 -0.99 -4.28
N GLN A 136 -17.12 -1.32 -4.33
CA GLN A 136 -18.06 -0.57 -5.16
C GLN A 136 -18.27 0.85 -4.61
N VAL A 137 -18.24 1.85 -5.49
CA VAL A 137 -18.27 3.27 -5.14
C VAL A 137 -19.54 3.64 -4.35
N SER A 138 -20.69 3.08 -4.74
CA SER A 138 -21.98 3.18 -4.03
C SER A 138 -21.95 2.72 -2.57
N SER A 139 -21.01 1.86 -2.18
CA SER A 139 -20.86 1.28 -0.85
C SER A 139 -19.46 1.47 -0.27
N LEU A 140 -18.72 2.46 -0.78
CA LEU A 140 -17.30 2.66 -0.45
C LEU A 140 -17.06 2.90 1.04
N GLY A 141 -17.95 3.63 1.71
CA GLY A 141 -17.82 3.98 3.12
C GLY A 141 -16.69 4.99 3.36
N THR A 142 -16.03 4.89 4.50
CA THR A 142 -14.93 5.79 4.90
C THR A 142 -13.59 5.21 4.41
N VAL A 143 -12.79 5.98 3.67
CA VAL A 143 -11.49 5.52 3.15
C VAL A 143 -10.40 6.53 3.50
N ARG A 144 -9.63 6.25 4.56
CA ARG A 144 -8.62 7.18 5.08
C ARG A 144 -7.22 6.72 4.79
N SER A 145 -6.40 7.63 4.27
CA SER A 145 -4.98 7.42 4.07
C SER A 145 -4.14 8.39 4.89
N SER A 146 -2.97 7.93 5.34
CA SER A 146 -1.91 8.78 5.87
C SER A 146 -0.61 8.43 5.15
N TRP A 147 0.15 9.44 4.76
CA TRP A 147 1.37 9.28 3.95
C TRP A 147 2.39 10.35 4.33
N SER A 148 3.67 9.97 4.36
CA SER A 148 4.80 10.84 4.67
C SER A 148 5.93 10.58 3.69
N THR A 149 6.53 11.65 3.17
CA THR A 149 7.54 11.59 2.10
C THR A 149 8.77 12.44 2.40
N LYS A 150 9.83 12.20 1.63
CA LYS A 150 11.00 13.07 1.52
C LYS A 150 11.24 13.39 0.04
N GLY A 151 11.61 14.64 -0.24
CA GLY A 151 12.07 15.05 -1.57
C GLY A 151 13.42 14.42 -1.97
N PRO A 152 13.87 14.60 -3.22
CA PRO A 152 15.10 14.02 -3.74
C PRO A 152 16.33 14.50 -2.97
N THR A 153 17.41 13.71 -3.02
CA THR A 153 18.70 14.03 -2.36
C THR A 153 19.85 14.19 -3.34
N ALA A 154 19.68 13.83 -4.61
CA ALA A 154 20.64 14.17 -5.65
C ALA A 154 20.56 15.67 -6.02
N GLY A 155 21.69 16.26 -6.38
CA GLY A 155 21.77 17.61 -6.92
C GLY A 155 21.23 17.71 -8.35
N GLY A 156 21.41 18.89 -8.96
CA GLY A 156 20.95 19.17 -10.33
C GLY A 156 19.44 19.37 -10.45
N THR A 157 18.94 19.36 -11.68
CA THR A 157 17.53 19.63 -12.00
C THR A 157 16.64 18.46 -11.55
N GLN A 158 15.72 18.72 -10.62
CA GLN A 158 14.72 17.77 -10.16
C GLN A 158 13.33 18.26 -10.61
N GLN A 159 12.57 17.43 -11.32
CA GLN A 159 11.24 17.76 -11.82
C GLN A 159 10.33 16.57 -11.58
N TYR A 160 9.37 16.73 -10.67
CA TYR A 160 8.52 15.65 -10.16
C TYR A 160 7.23 16.18 -9.53
N ASN A 161 6.29 15.28 -9.25
CA ASN A 161 5.20 15.48 -8.31
C ASN A 161 5.25 14.49 -7.13
N THR A 162 4.38 14.69 -6.15
CA THR A 162 4.14 13.76 -5.05
C THR A 162 2.65 13.50 -5.00
N ALA A 163 2.22 12.37 -5.55
CA ALA A 163 0.82 12.12 -5.90
C ALA A 163 0.32 10.76 -5.37
N TYR A 164 -0.95 10.76 -4.97
CA TYR A 164 -1.76 9.55 -4.95
C TYR A 164 -2.39 9.31 -6.32
N ASP A 165 -2.46 8.05 -6.73
CA ASP A 165 -3.29 7.59 -7.84
C ASP A 165 -4.36 6.64 -7.31
N ILE A 166 -5.62 6.95 -7.60
CA ILE A 166 -6.78 6.17 -7.17
C ILE A 166 -7.52 5.71 -8.43
N TRP A 167 -7.56 4.40 -8.64
CA TRP A 167 -8.07 3.80 -9.86
C TRP A 167 -9.49 3.27 -9.72
N PHE A 168 -10.29 3.46 -10.77
CA PHE A 168 -11.66 2.99 -10.86
C PHE A 168 -11.89 2.13 -12.10
N ASP A 169 -12.66 1.05 -11.95
CA ASP A 169 -13.05 0.15 -13.04
C ASP A 169 -14.56 -0.14 -13.03
N PRO A 170 -15.22 -0.34 -14.19
CA PRO A 170 -16.62 -0.75 -14.25
C PRO A 170 -16.87 -2.17 -13.72
N THR A 171 -15.85 -3.01 -13.71
CA THR A 171 -15.90 -4.41 -13.25
C THR A 171 -15.24 -4.56 -11.88
N LYS A 172 -15.63 -5.61 -11.15
CA LYS A 172 -14.96 -5.98 -9.89
C LYS A 172 -13.64 -6.74 -10.14
N THR A 173 -13.52 -7.37 -11.31
CA THR A 173 -12.41 -8.24 -11.69
C THR A 173 -11.28 -7.44 -12.35
N ASN A 174 -10.50 -6.72 -11.54
CA ASN A 174 -9.23 -6.17 -12.00
C ASN A 174 -8.25 -7.33 -12.24
N THR A 175 -8.19 -7.83 -13.48
CA THR A 175 -7.21 -8.82 -13.96
C THR A 175 -6.23 -8.22 -14.97
N GLY A 176 -6.20 -6.89 -15.07
CA GLY A 176 -5.49 -6.13 -16.08
C GLY A 176 -5.62 -4.62 -15.82
N ARG A 177 -5.36 -3.79 -16.84
CA ARG A 177 -5.46 -2.33 -16.72
C ARG A 177 -6.88 -1.91 -16.38
N ASN A 178 -7.02 -0.90 -15.51
CA ASN A 178 -8.32 -0.28 -15.21
C ASN A 178 -8.89 0.43 -16.45
N THR A 179 -10.22 0.51 -16.54
CA THR A 179 -10.94 1.01 -17.72
C THR A 179 -12.01 2.07 -17.42
N GLY A 180 -12.16 2.47 -16.14
CA GLY A 180 -13.18 3.42 -15.71
C GLY A 180 -12.67 4.86 -15.70
N ALA A 181 -11.88 5.20 -14.68
CA ALA A 181 -11.29 6.52 -14.48
C ALA A 181 -10.04 6.47 -13.60
N GLU A 182 -9.26 7.54 -13.69
CA GLU A 182 -8.10 7.82 -12.84
C GLU A 182 -8.39 9.07 -12.01
N MET A 183 -8.18 9.00 -10.69
CA MET A 183 -8.28 10.15 -9.79
C MET A 183 -6.94 10.35 -9.09
N MET A 184 -6.27 11.46 -9.38
CA MET A 184 -5.00 11.80 -8.75
C MET A 184 -5.20 12.80 -7.60
N ILE A 185 -4.38 12.72 -6.55
CA ILE A 185 -4.32 13.74 -5.48
C ILE A 185 -2.87 14.17 -5.29
N TRP A 186 -2.52 15.34 -5.84
CA TRP A 186 -1.16 15.87 -5.85
C TRP A 186 -0.91 16.73 -4.60
N LEU A 187 -0.03 16.24 -3.71
CA LEU A 187 0.37 16.92 -2.47
C LEU A 187 1.46 17.97 -2.70
N ASN A 188 2.32 17.75 -3.70
CA ASN A 188 3.42 18.63 -4.08
C ASN A 188 3.71 18.48 -5.58
N ARG A 189 4.25 19.53 -6.21
CA ARG A 189 4.75 19.51 -7.59
C ARG A 189 5.84 20.56 -7.77
N THR A 190 6.79 20.27 -8.66
CA THR A 190 7.72 21.27 -9.18
C THR A 190 7.01 22.24 -10.16
N SER A 191 7.61 23.40 -10.45
CA SER A 191 6.88 24.57 -10.96
C SER A 191 6.17 24.37 -12.30
N TRP A 192 6.83 23.74 -13.28
CA TRP A 192 6.26 23.51 -14.62
C TRP A 192 5.48 22.18 -14.74
N VAL A 193 5.75 21.21 -13.88
CA VAL A 193 5.04 19.91 -13.85
C VAL A 193 3.56 20.15 -13.53
N GLN A 194 2.66 19.83 -14.44
CA GLN A 194 1.21 20.07 -14.33
C GLN A 194 0.39 18.81 -14.65
N PRO A 195 -0.85 18.68 -14.14
CA PRO A 195 -1.70 17.54 -14.46
C PRO A 195 -2.15 17.48 -15.92
N ILE A 196 -2.71 16.33 -16.27
CA ILE A 196 -3.44 16.08 -17.51
C ILE A 196 -4.66 17.02 -17.59
N GLY A 197 -4.86 17.63 -18.77
CA GLY A 197 -6.02 18.48 -19.05
C GLY A 197 -5.83 19.95 -18.65
N LYS A 198 -6.86 20.53 -18.01
CA LYS A 198 -6.94 21.97 -17.68
C LYS A 198 -7.49 22.19 -16.27
N PRO A 199 -7.12 23.29 -15.59
CA PRO A 199 -7.73 23.67 -14.31
C PRO A 199 -9.20 24.05 -14.55
N TYR A 200 -10.09 23.65 -13.64
CA TYR A 200 -11.53 23.81 -13.82
C TYR A 200 -12.21 24.57 -12.66
N TYR A 201 -11.85 24.29 -11.41
CA TYR A 201 -12.41 24.94 -10.21
C TYR A 201 -11.52 24.69 -8.98
N ASP A 202 -11.83 25.36 -7.87
CA ASP A 202 -11.26 25.08 -6.54
C ASP A 202 -12.27 24.38 -5.64
N VAL A 203 -11.82 23.45 -4.78
CA VAL A 203 -12.66 22.80 -3.76
C VAL A 203 -11.91 22.63 -2.44
N SER A 204 -12.64 22.73 -1.33
CA SER A 204 -12.11 22.50 0.01
C SER A 204 -12.46 21.08 0.48
N ILE A 205 -11.44 20.21 0.57
CA ILE A 205 -11.59 18.80 1.01
C ILE A 205 -10.51 18.53 2.05
N GLY A 206 -10.88 17.90 3.18
CA GLY A 206 -9.93 17.55 4.24
C GLY A 206 -9.28 18.76 4.94
N GLY A 207 -9.98 19.89 5.03
CA GLY A 207 -9.47 21.11 5.69
C GLY A 207 -8.45 21.91 4.87
N THR A 208 -8.34 21.66 3.56
CA THR A 208 -7.41 22.37 2.67
C THR A 208 -7.99 22.50 1.27
N THR A 209 -7.47 23.45 0.48
CA THR A 209 -8.01 23.78 -0.86
C THR A 209 -7.18 23.14 -1.96
N TRP A 210 -7.90 22.56 -2.93
CA TRP A 210 -7.36 21.88 -4.09
C TRP A 210 -7.88 22.58 -5.34
N THR A 211 -6.98 22.99 -6.23
CA THR A 211 -7.35 23.36 -7.60
C THR A 211 -7.47 22.06 -8.38
N VAL A 212 -8.66 21.80 -8.93
CA VAL A 212 -8.95 20.54 -9.60
C VAL A 212 -8.80 20.71 -11.10
N TRP A 213 -8.09 19.76 -11.69
CA TRP A 213 -7.86 19.64 -13.11
C TRP A 213 -8.69 18.49 -13.65
N TYR A 214 -9.21 18.67 -14.86
CA TYR A 214 -9.89 17.60 -15.58
C TYR A 214 -9.35 17.51 -17.01
N GLY A 215 -9.17 16.27 -17.46
CA GLY A 215 -8.70 15.97 -18.80
C GLY A 215 -8.98 14.52 -19.19
N LYS A 216 -8.38 14.11 -20.30
CA LYS A 216 -8.46 12.76 -20.80
C LYS A 216 -7.17 12.38 -21.50
N THR A 217 -6.68 11.17 -21.24
CA THR A 217 -5.77 10.45 -22.13
C THR A 217 -6.64 9.54 -23.01
N ASP A 218 -6.52 8.21 -22.88
CA ASP A 218 -7.54 7.27 -23.34
C ASP A 218 -8.67 7.10 -22.31
N LEU A 219 -8.39 7.35 -21.02
CA LEU A 219 -9.32 7.37 -19.89
C LEU A 219 -9.52 8.79 -19.34
N PRO A 220 -10.68 9.09 -18.70
CA PRO A 220 -10.88 10.36 -18.01
C PRO A 220 -10.01 10.45 -16.74
N VAL A 221 -9.33 11.58 -16.57
CA VAL A 221 -8.42 11.84 -15.45
C VAL A 221 -8.90 13.09 -14.70
N ILE A 222 -9.03 13.00 -13.39
CA ILE A 222 -9.36 14.11 -12.50
C ILE A 222 -8.31 14.25 -11.40
N SER A 223 -7.60 15.39 -11.37
CA SER A 223 -6.42 15.58 -10.53
C SER A 223 -6.62 16.74 -9.54
N TYR A 224 -6.60 16.43 -8.25
CA TYR A 224 -6.75 17.39 -7.16
C TYR A 224 -5.38 17.93 -6.76
N VAL A 225 -5.02 19.16 -7.17
CA VAL A 225 -3.72 19.77 -6.87
C VAL A 225 -3.81 20.67 -5.65
N ARG A 226 -3.08 20.35 -4.58
CA ARG A 226 -3.09 21.14 -3.35
C ARG A 226 -2.50 22.54 -3.60
N LYS A 227 -3.21 23.60 -3.19
CA LYS A 227 -2.72 24.99 -3.37
C LYS A 227 -1.45 25.31 -2.56
N THR A 228 -1.29 24.67 -1.42
CA THR A 228 -0.07 24.73 -0.60
C THR A 228 0.57 23.35 -0.63
N ALA A 229 1.85 23.26 -0.99
CA ALA A 229 2.57 21.98 -0.99
C ALA A 229 2.61 21.33 0.41
N THR A 230 2.75 20.00 0.47
CA THR A 230 3.10 19.27 1.68
C THR A 230 3.88 18.00 1.36
N THR A 231 4.75 17.58 2.28
CA THR A 231 5.42 16.27 2.26
C THR A 231 4.67 15.21 3.06
N SER A 232 3.59 15.56 3.78
CA SER A 232 2.80 14.61 4.57
C SER A 232 1.31 14.97 4.68
N VAL A 233 0.50 13.94 4.88
CA VAL A 233 -0.93 14.01 5.19
C VAL A 233 -1.32 12.94 6.20
N THR A 234 -2.31 13.24 7.04
CA THR A 234 -2.86 12.32 8.06
C THR A 234 -4.37 12.24 7.90
N ASN A 235 -4.91 11.03 7.83
CA ASN A 235 -6.36 10.75 7.69
C ASN A 235 -7.06 11.48 6.53
N LEU A 236 -6.36 11.62 5.40
CA LEU A 236 -6.85 12.19 4.14
C LEU A 236 -8.14 11.45 3.68
N PRO A 237 -9.26 12.15 3.42
CA PRO A 237 -10.56 11.53 3.14
C PRO A 237 -10.73 11.16 1.66
N ILE A 238 -10.19 10.02 1.24
CA ILE A 238 -10.30 9.53 -0.15
C ILE A 238 -11.77 9.37 -0.57
N GLU A 239 -12.67 9.05 0.38
CA GLU A 239 -14.12 9.00 0.10
C GLU A 239 -14.73 10.36 -0.29
N ALA A 240 -14.14 11.47 0.15
CA ALA A 240 -14.62 12.81 -0.16
C ALA A 240 -14.17 13.29 -1.54
N PHE A 241 -12.94 12.97 -1.95
CA PHE A 241 -12.47 13.18 -3.33
C PHE A 241 -13.28 12.33 -4.31
N THR A 242 -13.48 11.04 -3.98
CA THR A 242 -14.32 10.12 -4.79
C THR A 242 -15.73 10.70 -4.98
N ARG A 243 -16.36 11.23 -3.91
CA ARG A 243 -17.68 11.86 -3.99
C ARG A 243 -17.70 13.12 -4.85
N ASP A 244 -16.67 13.96 -4.82
CA ASP A 244 -16.57 15.13 -5.69
C ASP A 244 -16.42 14.73 -7.17
N ALA A 245 -15.61 13.71 -7.46
CA ALA A 245 -15.48 13.14 -8.81
C ALA A 245 -16.79 12.47 -9.31
N MET A 246 -17.59 11.90 -8.41
CA MET A 246 -18.94 11.39 -8.73
C MET A 246 -19.93 12.51 -9.07
N LEU A 247 -19.94 13.60 -8.29
CA LEU A 247 -20.81 14.75 -8.53
C LEU A 247 -20.54 15.44 -9.88
N ARG A 248 -19.38 15.16 -10.48
CA ARG A 248 -18.95 15.65 -11.81
C ARG A 248 -19.10 14.61 -12.92
N GLY A 249 -19.66 13.45 -12.62
CA GLY A 249 -19.89 12.36 -13.59
C GLY A 249 -18.62 11.62 -14.05
N VAL A 250 -17.45 11.93 -13.48
CA VAL A 250 -16.16 11.31 -13.85
C VAL A 250 -16.07 9.89 -13.30
N VAL A 251 -16.50 9.68 -12.05
CA VAL A 251 -16.58 8.36 -11.41
C VAL A 251 -18.04 7.96 -11.24
N LYS A 252 -18.42 6.74 -11.64
CA LYS A 252 -19.81 6.26 -11.53
C LYS A 252 -20.03 5.48 -10.23
N SER A 253 -21.22 5.62 -9.63
CA SER A 253 -21.59 4.91 -8.39
C SER A 253 -21.57 3.38 -8.51
N SER A 254 -21.80 2.85 -9.72
CA SER A 254 -21.77 1.42 -10.02
C SER A 254 -20.38 0.82 -10.18
N TRP A 255 -19.34 1.66 -10.38
CA TRP A 255 -17.95 1.24 -10.55
C TRP A 255 -17.30 0.84 -9.23
N TYR A 256 -16.08 0.30 -9.31
CA TYR A 256 -15.29 -0.16 -8.17
C TYR A 256 -14.01 0.68 -8.06
N LEU A 257 -13.70 1.17 -6.86
CA LEU A 257 -12.35 1.64 -6.53
C LEU A 257 -11.46 0.40 -6.39
N THR A 258 -10.48 0.23 -7.27
CA THR A 258 -9.67 -0.99 -7.39
C THR A 258 -8.37 -0.94 -6.59
N SER A 259 -7.69 0.21 -6.58
CA SER A 259 -6.51 0.46 -5.74
C SER A 259 -6.40 1.93 -5.31
N VAL A 260 -5.77 2.12 -4.15
CA VAL A 260 -5.19 3.41 -3.71
C VAL A 260 -3.68 3.24 -3.71
N GLN A 261 -3.01 4.04 -4.54
CA GLN A 261 -1.57 4.05 -4.75
C GLN A 261 -1.00 5.41 -4.28
N ALA A 262 0.25 5.45 -3.85
CA ALA A 262 0.94 6.68 -3.47
C ALA A 262 2.42 6.60 -3.85
N GLY A 263 2.92 7.64 -4.52
CA GLY A 263 4.25 7.62 -5.12
C GLY A 263 4.65 8.95 -5.74
N PHE A 264 5.54 8.88 -6.72
CA PHE A 264 6.10 10.05 -7.38
C PHE A 264 6.09 9.83 -8.88
N GLU A 265 5.65 10.83 -9.65
CA GLU A 265 5.94 10.88 -11.08
C GLU A 265 7.19 11.76 -11.30
N PRO A 266 8.39 11.19 -11.58
CA PRO A 266 9.56 11.96 -11.96
C PRO A 266 9.61 12.19 -13.48
N TRP A 267 9.73 13.45 -13.89
CA TRP A 267 10.11 13.84 -15.25
C TRP A 267 11.63 13.92 -15.39
N THR A 268 12.31 14.57 -14.43
CA THR A 268 13.77 14.76 -14.43
C THR A 268 14.34 14.45 -13.05
N GLY A 269 15.42 13.67 -13.00
CA GLY A 269 16.02 13.19 -11.76
C GLY A 269 15.10 12.23 -11.00
N GLY A 270 15.02 12.39 -9.67
CA GLY A 270 14.20 11.59 -8.75
C GLY A 270 14.98 10.83 -7.67
N THR A 271 16.31 10.68 -7.81
CA THR A 271 17.16 9.98 -6.85
C THR A 271 17.05 10.58 -5.44
N GLY A 272 16.69 9.74 -4.46
CA GLY A 272 16.48 10.11 -3.06
C GLY A 272 15.03 10.44 -2.68
N LEU A 273 14.10 10.45 -3.63
CA LEU A 273 12.67 10.46 -3.33
C LEU A 273 12.33 9.24 -2.45
N ARG A 274 11.50 9.43 -1.42
CA ARG A 274 11.20 8.36 -0.46
C ARG A 274 9.80 8.49 0.10
N THR A 275 9.05 7.38 0.10
CA THR A 275 7.89 7.22 0.98
C THR A 275 8.39 6.71 2.33
N ASN A 276 8.30 7.53 3.38
CA ASN A 276 8.70 7.17 4.74
C ASN A 276 7.69 6.23 5.40
N SER A 277 6.41 6.56 5.27
CA SER A 277 5.30 5.77 5.77
C SER A 277 4.08 5.96 4.90
N PHE A 278 3.37 4.88 4.61
CA PHE A 278 2.08 4.86 3.94
C PHE A 278 1.10 3.98 4.73
N SER A 279 -0.14 4.43 4.83
CA SER A 279 -1.26 3.58 5.17
C SER A 279 -2.53 4.01 4.47
N VAL A 280 -3.41 3.05 4.18
CA VAL A 280 -4.79 3.29 3.76
C VAL A 280 -5.70 2.23 4.37
N THR A 281 -6.82 2.68 4.93
CA THR A 281 -7.86 1.81 5.50
C THR A 281 -9.22 2.10 4.88
N ARG A 282 -10.10 1.09 4.87
CA ARG A 282 -11.52 1.23 4.54
C ARG A 282 -12.35 0.79 5.74
N ASN A 283 -13.20 1.68 6.24
CA ASN A 283 -13.99 1.49 7.47
C ASN A 283 -13.14 1.04 8.68
N GLY A 284 -11.85 1.42 8.72
CA GLY A 284 -10.89 1.08 9.78
C GLY A 284 -9.99 -0.14 9.50
N ALA A 285 -10.21 -0.90 8.43
CA ALA A 285 -9.45 -2.11 8.06
C ALA A 285 -8.41 -1.90 6.95
#